data_AF-A0A8T6FKW7-F1
#
_entry.id   AF-A0A8T6FKW7-F1
#
_cell.length_a   1.000
_cell.length_b   1.000
_cell.length_c   1.000
_cell.angle_alpha   90.00
_cell.angle_beta   90.00
_cell.angle_gamma   90.00
#
_symmetry.space_group_name_H-M   'P 1'
#
loop_
_entity.id
_entity.type
_entity.pdbx_description
1 polymer ?
#
loop_
_entity_poly.entity_id
_entity_poly.type
_entity_poly.pdbx_seq_one_letter_code
_entity_poly.pdbx_strand_id
1 'polypeptide(L)'
;MRQGIGGSLSVHWTEPRIAFRRGLFRGVQLQRPRNEPCGTWEQGIRTIWRQDMPTTYGRPCENCPYRAGNRRYQGPGTPLSMERNGDVLLVCQAPGIEEWEVTQPLISPSPHSAAARVRNSMGRVQKRRVHFSITNVVQCFPGKGRSGRDKRPRKAARECCAVWLEQDIRRCNWEKIVVFGRVAECSVRAIFGEEGCPDNIVFVKHPSGGLTNEDLDAALGDDGDGNE
;
A
#
# COMPACT_ATOMS: atom_id res chain seq x y z
N MET A 1 -16.92 66.13 -7.95
CA MET A 1 -16.56 65.46 -6.68
C MET A 1 -17.50 64.27 -6.46
N ARG A 2 -17.04 63.05 -6.72
CA ARG A 2 -17.72 61.80 -6.32
C ARG A 2 -16.64 60.86 -5.81
N GLN A 3 -16.61 60.62 -4.51
CA GLN A 3 -15.73 59.65 -3.87
C GLN A 3 -16.39 58.28 -3.92
N GLY A 4 -15.74 57.31 -4.55
CA GLY A 4 -16.13 55.90 -4.55
C GLY A 4 -15.28 55.13 -3.55
N ILE A 5 -15.93 54.53 -2.56
CA ILE A 5 -15.31 53.80 -1.45
C ILE A 5 -15.02 52.37 -1.93
N GLY A 6 -13.73 52.03 -2.08
CA GLY A 6 -13.27 50.67 -2.36
C GLY A 6 -13.03 49.90 -1.07
N GLY A 7 -13.93 48.96 -0.75
CA GLY A 7 -13.77 48.01 0.35
C GLY A 7 -13.15 46.71 -0.15
N SER A 8 -11.87 46.49 0.15
CA SER A 8 -11.16 45.22 -0.08
C SER A 8 -11.41 44.27 1.09
N LEU A 9 -12.21 43.21 0.87
CA LEU A 9 -12.39 42.11 1.82
C LEU A 9 -11.28 41.07 1.63
N SER A 10 -10.27 41.11 2.50
CA SER A 10 -9.25 40.08 2.65
C SER A 10 -9.81 38.89 3.42
N VAL A 11 -10.04 37.78 2.72
CA VAL A 11 -10.44 36.50 3.33
C VAL A 11 -9.18 35.76 3.77
N HIS A 12 -8.87 35.82 5.07
CA HIS A 12 -7.83 35.00 5.67
C HIS A 12 -8.31 33.54 5.77
N TRP A 13 -7.71 32.66 4.96
CA TRP A 13 -7.84 31.21 5.12
C TRP A 13 -6.87 30.74 6.20
N THR A 14 -7.39 30.32 7.35
CA THR A 14 -6.63 29.62 8.38
C THR A 14 -6.55 28.14 8.02
N GLU A 15 -5.33 27.63 7.82
CA GLU A 15 -5.07 26.20 7.64
C GLU A 15 -5.43 25.43 8.93
N PRO A 16 -6.19 24.33 8.86
CA PRO A 16 -6.39 23.46 10.01
C PRO A 16 -5.09 22.68 10.27
N ARG A 17 -4.38 23.06 11.34
CA ARG A 17 -3.32 22.24 11.95
C ARG A 17 -3.95 21.00 12.58
N ILE A 18 -3.99 19.89 11.83
CA ILE A 18 -4.32 18.58 12.40
C ILE A 18 -3.11 18.13 13.22
N ALA A 19 -3.21 18.28 14.55
CA ALA A 19 -2.24 17.75 15.48
C ALA A 19 -2.26 16.21 15.43
N PHE A 20 -1.17 15.60 14.95
CA PHE A 20 -0.90 14.19 15.16
C PHE A 20 -0.72 13.96 16.66
N ARG A 21 -1.75 13.43 17.33
CA ARG A 21 -1.61 12.92 18.70
C ARG A 21 -0.66 11.72 18.65
N ARG A 22 0.58 11.91 19.10
CA ARG A 22 1.48 10.83 19.51
C ARG A 22 0.82 10.08 20.67
N GLY A 23 0.08 9.02 20.35
CA GLY A 23 -0.35 8.06 21.35
C GLY A 23 0.86 7.30 21.86
N LEU A 24 1.21 7.49 23.15
CA LEU A 24 2.13 6.61 23.85
C LEU A 24 1.53 5.20 23.91
N PHE A 25 1.84 4.37 22.92
CA PHE A 25 1.79 2.92 23.10
C PHE A 25 3.07 2.52 23.83
N ARG A 26 2.98 2.33 25.16
CA ARG A 26 4.04 1.65 25.91
C ARG A 26 4.08 0.19 25.43
N GLY A 27 5.12 -0.13 24.68
CA GLY A 27 5.34 -1.46 24.12
C GLY A 27 5.59 -2.50 25.21
N VAL A 28 4.73 -3.51 25.28
CA VAL A 28 5.12 -4.82 25.78
C VAL A 28 5.87 -5.49 24.63
N GLN A 29 7.19 -5.51 24.72
CA GLN A 29 8.06 -6.09 23.71
C GLN A 29 8.08 -7.62 23.91
N LEU A 30 7.04 -8.30 23.42
CA LEU A 30 7.04 -9.77 23.35
C LEU A 30 8.10 -10.17 22.32
N GLN A 31 9.19 -10.76 22.80
CA GLN A 31 10.20 -11.38 21.95
C GLN A 31 9.53 -12.49 21.14
N ARG A 32 9.45 -12.33 19.82
CA ARG A 32 8.90 -13.34 18.92
C ARG A 32 10.00 -14.29 18.43
N PRO A 33 9.71 -15.60 18.27
CA PRO A 33 10.66 -16.53 17.67
C PRO A 33 10.95 -16.10 16.22
N ARG A 34 12.23 -16.09 15.85
CA ARG A 34 12.73 -15.47 14.60
C ARG A 34 12.39 -16.25 13.31
N ASN A 35 11.89 -17.48 13.39
CA ASN A 35 11.93 -18.43 12.26
C ASN A 35 10.61 -19.11 11.92
N GLU A 36 9.45 -18.52 12.26
CA GLU A 36 8.16 -19.12 11.87
C GLU A 36 7.55 -18.38 10.67
N PRO A 37 7.20 -19.11 9.58
CA PRO A 37 6.59 -18.50 8.40
C PRO A 37 5.25 -17.86 8.74
N CYS A 38 4.92 -16.77 8.05
CA CYS A 38 3.75 -15.92 8.29
C CYS A 38 2.39 -16.66 8.15
N GLY A 39 2.38 -17.94 7.77
CA GLY A 39 1.20 -18.78 7.55
C GLY A 39 0.90 -19.90 8.57
N THR A 40 1.77 -20.21 9.54
CA THR A 40 1.58 -21.40 10.42
C THR A 40 0.91 -21.13 11.78
N TRP A 41 0.56 -19.87 12.09
CA TRP A 41 0.09 -19.45 13.43
C TRP A 41 -1.43 -19.53 13.68
N GLU A 42 -2.17 -20.38 12.97
CA GLU A 42 -3.66 -20.35 13.02
C GLU A 42 -4.31 -20.78 14.35
N GLN A 43 -3.56 -21.28 15.35
CA GLN A 43 -4.17 -21.90 16.54
C GLN A 43 -3.86 -21.25 17.91
N GLY A 44 -2.90 -20.32 18.05
CA GLY A 44 -2.44 -19.87 19.38
C GLY A 44 -2.78 -18.44 19.84
N ILE A 45 -2.87 -17.46 18.94
CA ILE A 45 -2.95 -16.01 19.30
C ILE A 45 -4.23 -15.38 18.73
N ARG A 46 -5.38 -16.00 19.05
CA ARG A 46 -6.68 -15.62 18.47
C ARG A 46 -7.33 -14.35 19.05
N THR A 47 -6.70 -13.63 19.98
CA THR A 47 -7.45 -12.66 20.81
C THR A 47 -6.97 -11.20 20.75
N ILE A 48 -5.75 -10.90 20.29
CA ILE A 48 -5.22 -9.50 20.37
C ILE A 48 -5.08 -8.81 19.00
N TRP A 49 -4.93 -9.55 17.90
CA TRP A 49 -4.77 -8.99 16.54
C TRP A 49 -5.86 -9.47 15.57
N ARG A 50 -7.08 -9.71 16.09
CA ARG A 50 -8.23 -10.21 15.34
C ARG A 50 -8.95 -9.11 14.55
N GLN A 51 -8.20 -8.27 13.85
CA GLN A 51 -8.72 -7.55 12.71
C GLN A 51 -7.82 -7.89 11.53
N ASP A 52 -8.19 -8.96 10.83
CA ASP A 52 -8.00 -8.96 9.39
C ASP A 52 -8.54 -7.63 8.86
N MET A 53 -7.84 -7.06 7.86
CA MET A 53 -8.30 -5.91 7.10
C MET A 53 -9.83 -5.95 6.99
N PRO A 54 -10.56 -4.95 7.51
CA PRO A 54 -12.00 -5.09 7.64
C PRO A 54 -12.56 -5.34 6.25
N THR A 55 -13.34 -6.41 6.14
CA THR A 55 -14.13 -6.77 4.94
C THR A 55 -15.21 -5.72 4.65
N THR A 56 -15.17 -4.57 5.33
CA THR A 56 -16.10 -3.45 5.28
C THR A 56 -15.33 -2.15 5.47
N TYR A 57 -15.93 -1.02 5.07
CA TYR A 57 -15.38 0.30 5.37
C TYR A 57 -15.49 0.59 6.87
N GLY A 58 -14.44 0.26 7.64
CA GLY A 58 -14.35 0.57 9.06
C GLY A 58 -14.10 2.06 9.36
N ARG A 59 -13.89 2.40 10.64
CA ARG A 59 -13.67 3.79 11.09
C ARG A 59 -12.63 4.58 10.27
N PRO A 60 -11.44 4.02 9.92
CA PRO A 60 -10.47 4.74 9.10
C PRO A 60 -10.99 5.18 7.73
N CYS A 61 -12.02 4.50 7.23
CA CYS A 61 -12.65 4.80 5.96
C CYS A 61 -13.76 5.85 6.06
N GLU A 62 -14.30 6.15 7.25
CA GLU A 62 -15.48 7.01 7.42
C GLU A 62 -15.31 8.39 6.77
N ASN A 63 -14.11 8.95 6.88
CA ASN A 63 -13.72 10.26 6.33
C ASN A 63 -12.81 10.13 5.09
N CYS A 64 -12.61 8.93 4.58
CA CYS A 64 -11.78 8.71 3.40
C CYS A 64 -12.50 9.26 2.15
N PRO A 65 -11.82 10.02 1.28
CA PRO A 65 -12.44 10.56 0.06
C PRO A 65 -12.95 9.48 -0.90
N TYR A 66 -12.53 8.22 -0.73
CA TYR A 66 -12.97 7.09 -1.56
C TYR A 66 -14.19 6.36 -1.03
N ARG A 67 -14.62 6.60 0.22
CA ARG A 67 -15.85 6.01 0.78
C ARG A 67 -17.10 6.37 -0.03
N ALA A 68 -17.26 7.66 -0.35
CA ALA A 68 -18.38 8.15 -1.16
C ALA A 68 -18.07 8.18 -2.66
N GLY A 69 -16.79 8.40 -3.00
CA GLY A 69 -16.35 8.72 -4.35
C GLY A 69 -16.31 7.55 -5.33
N ASN A 70 -16.25 6.30 -4.85
CA ASN A 70 -16.20 5.14 -5.73
C ASN A 70 -17.55 4.64 -6.23
N ARG A 71 -18.67 5.31 -5.93
CA ARG A 71 -19.98 4.97 -6.54
C ARG A 71 -19.97 5.03 -8.08
N ARG A 72 -19.03 5.78 -8.67
CA ARG A 72 -18.88 5.90 -10.13
C ARG A 72 -18.28 4.65 -10.79
N TYR A 73 -17.55 3.83 -10.04
CA TYR A 73 -16.98 2.57 -10.53
C TYR A 73 -17.67 1.45 -9.75
N GLN A 74 -18.45 0.61 -10.44
CA GLN A 74 -19.19 -0.50 -9.84
C GLN A 74 -18.19 -1.53 -9.29
N GLY A 75 -17.71 -1.27 -8.08
CA GLY A 75 -16.79 -2.13 -7.37
C GLY A 75 -17.49 -3.07 -6.40
N PRO A 76 -16.72 -3.92 -5.72
CA PRO A 76 -17.19 -4.88 -4.71
C PRO A 76 -17.87 -4.23 -3.49
N GLY A 77 -17.94 -2.89 -3.43
CA GLY A 77 -18.52 -2.16 -2.31
C GLY A 77 -17.66 -2.20 -1.05
N THR A 78 -16.43 -2.71 -1.14
CA THR A 78 -15.48 -2.87 -0.03
C THR A 78 -14.05 -2.56 -0.50
N PRO A 79 -13.15 -2.11 0.40
CA PRO A 79 -11.73 -2.01 0.09
C PRO A 79 -11.12 -3.37 -0.28
N LEU A 80 -10.14 -3.37 -1.17
CA LEU A 80 -9.35 -4.55 -1.51
C LEU A 80 -8.46 -4.92 -0.31
N SER A 81 -8.52 -6.16 0.14
CA SER A 81 -7.65 -6.66 1.22
C SER A 81 -6.30 -7.11 0.67
N MET A 82 -5.30 -7.18 1.56
CA MET A 82 -4.03 -7.84 1.25
C MET A 82 -4.26 -9.31 0.87
N GLU A 83 -3.62 -9.75 -0.20
CA GLU A 83 -3.47 -11.17 -0.52
C GLU A 83 -2.31 -11.74 0.29
N ARG A 84 -2.55 -12.79 1.09
CA ARG A 84 -1.55 -13.39 1.98
C ARG A 84 -1.21 -14.79 1.51
N ASN A 85 0.02 -14.99 1.02
CA ASN A 85 0.47 -16.32 0.59
C ASN A 85 1.85 -16.71 1.13
N GLY A 86 2.84 -15.81 1.06
CA GLY A 86 4.23 -16.11 1.43
C GLY A 86 4.92 -14.97 2.17
N ASP A 87 6.22 -15.12 2.42
CA ASP A 87 6.98 -14.29 3.36
C ASP A 87 7.63 -13.03 2.74
N VAL A 88 7.48 -12.83 1.42
CA VAL A 88 7.83 -11.58 0.73
C VAL A 88 6.59 -10.72 0.53
N LEU A 89 6.61 -9.48 1.02
CA LEU A 89 5.50 -8.54 0.86
C LEU A 89 5.75 -7.58 -0.32
N LEU A 90 4.83 -7.58 -1.27
CA LEU A 90 4.79 -6.61 -2.37
C LEU A 90 3.84 -5.47 -2.01
N VAL A 91 4.35 -4.24 -2.00
CA VAL A 91 3.56 -3.03 -1.70
C VAL A 91 3.40 -2.19 -2.97
N CYS A 92 2.18 -2.17 -3.50
CA CYS A 92 1.78 -1.37 -4.65
C CYS A 92 1.09 -0.06 -4.24
N GLN A 93 0.86 0.86 -5.17
CA GLN A 93 0.28 2.17 -4.84
C GLN A 93 -1.22 2.12 -4.53
N ALA A 94 -1.99 1.41 -5.35
CA ALA A 94 -3.43 1.32 -5.35
C ALA A 94 -3.86 0.31 -6.44
N PRO A 95 -5.01 -0.38 -6.30
CA PRO A 95 -5.48 -1.27 -7.35
C PRO A 95 -5.83 -0.51 -8.62
N GLY A 96 -5.60 -1.13 -9.77
CA GLY A 96 -6.21 -0.74 -11.05
C GLY A 96 -7.71 -1.10 -11.12
N ILE A 97 -8.37 -0.75 -12.23
CA ILE A 97 -9.79 -1.08 -12.43
C ILE A 97 -10.04 -2.60 -12.45
N GLU A 98 -9.15 -3.36 -13.11
CA GLU A 98 -9.28 -4.81 -13.22
C GLU A 98 -9.13 -5.48 -11.84
N GLU A 99 -8.10 -5.10 -11.07
CA GLU A 99 -7.89 -5.55 -9.69
C GLU A 99 -9.09 -5.24 -8.79
N TRP A 100 -9.70 -4.07 -9.00
CA TRP A 100 -10.87 -3.62 -8.26
C TRP A 100 -12.11 -4.43 -8.58
N GLU A 101 -12.32 -4.77 -9.85
CA GLU A 101 -13.47 -5.58 -10.31
C GLU A 101 -13.35 -7.03 -9.84
N VAL A 102 -12.16 -7.62 -9.88
CA VAL A 102 -11.95 -9.04 -9.54
C VAL A 102 -11.53 -9.27 -8.08
N THR A 103 -11.45 -8.21 -7.28
CA THR A 103 -11.07 -8.26 -5.85
C THR A 103 -9.72 -8.93 -5.59
N GLN A 104 -8.76 -8.80 -6.52
CA GLN A 104 -7.44 -9.40 -6.39
C GLN A 104 -6.35 -8.39 -6.77
N PRO A 105 -5.33 -8.16 -5.93
CA PRO A 105 -4.29 -7.18 -6.22
C PRO A 105 -3.33 -7.68 -7.31
N LEU A 106 -2.70 -6.77 -8.03
CA LEU A 106 -1.64 -7.07 -9.01
C LEU A 106 -2.06 -8.16 -10.03
N ILE A 107 -3.22 -7.97 -10.65
CA ILE A 107 -3.73 -8.78 -11.74
C ILE A 107 -4.14 -7.88 -12.91
N SER A 108 -3.84 -8.33 -14.13
CA SER A 108 -4.27 -7.68 -15.37
C SER A 108 -4.11 -8.67 -16.53
N PRO A 109 -5.07 -8.71 -17.47
CA PRO A 109 -4.93 -9.47 -18.71
C PRO A 109 -3.96 -8.79 -19.68
N SER A 110 -3.67 -7.49 -19.52
CA SER A 110 -2.78 -6.77 -20.43
C SER A 110 -1.33 -7.25 -20.28
N PRO A 111 -0.65 -7.67 -21.37
CA PRO A 111 0.73 -8.14 -21.33
C PRO A 111 1.75 -7.04 -21.00
N HIS A 112 1.34 -5.77 -21.13
CA HIS A 112 2.18 -4.60 -20.85
C HIS A 112 1.88 -3.95 -19.49
N SER A 113 0.99 -4.56 -18.69
CA SER A 113 0.66 -4.09 -17.35
C SER A 113 1.79 -4.28 -16.35
N ALA A 114 1.72 -3.55 -15.23
CA ALA A 114 2.61 -3.80 -14.09
C ALA A 114 2.49 -5.25 -13.58
N ALA A 115 1.26 -5.77 -13.50
CA ALA A 115 0.99 -7.14 -13.09
C ALA A 115 1.65 -8.18 -14.01
N ALA A 116 1.59 -8.00 -15.33
CA ALA A 116 2.28 -8.87 -16.29
C ALA A 116 3.80 -8.82 -16.13
N ARG A 117 4.37 -7.62 -15.93
CA ARG A 117 5.82 -7.48 -15.70
C ARG A 117 6.27 -8.21 -14.43
N VAL A 118 5.54 -8.03 -13.33
CA VAL A 118 5.84 -8.72 -12.06
C VAL A 118 5.68 -10.23 -12.21
N ARG A 119 4.59 -10.72 -12.82
CA ARG A 119 4.39 -12.15 -13.08
C ARG A 119 5.52 -12.75 -13.92
N ASN A 120 5.96 -12.05 -14.97
CA ASN A 120 7.06 -12.52 -15.81
C ASN A 120 8.38 -12.54 -15.04
N SER A 121 8.62 -11.57 -14.16
CA SER A 121 9.79 -11.55 -13.28
C SER A 121 9.79 -12.71 -12.29
N MET A 122 8.66 -12.97 -11.61
CA MET A 122 8.49 -14.15 -10.76
C MET A 122 8.90 -15.43 -11.49
N GLY A 123 8.47 -15.61 -12.74
CA GLY A 123 8.86 -16.75 -13.57
C GLY A 123 10.37 -16.82 -13.86
N ARG A 124 11.02 -15.68 -14.14
CA ARG A 124 12.47 -15.62 -14.38
C ARG A 124 13.29 -15.96 -13.14
N VAL A 125 12.84 -15.53 -11.97
CA VAL A 125 13.47 -15.86 -10.67
C VAL A 125 12.98 -17.17 -10.07
N GLN A 126 12.29 -18.02 -10.86
CA GLN A 126 11.76 -19.32 -10.45
C GLN A 126 10.83 -19.27 -9.22
N LYS A 127 10.22 -18.12 -8.94
CA LYS A 127 9.21 -17.96 -7.89
C LYS A 127 7.80 -18.02 -8.49
N ARG A 128 6.83 -18.38 -7.64
CA ARG A 128 5.40 -18.37 -7.96
C ARG A 128 4.71 -17.35 -7.06
N ARG A 129 3.50 -16.94 -7.44
CA ARG A 129 2.66 -16.03 -6.64
C ARG A 129 2.51 -16.46 -5.18
N VAL A 130 2.53 -17.77 -4.91
CA VAL A 130 2.43 -18.36 -3.56
C VAL A 130 3.55 -17.89 -2.61
N HIS A 131 4.70 -17.48 -3.14
CA HIS A 131 5.81 -16.99 -2.34
C HIS A 131 5.66 -15.51 -1.93
N PHE A 132 4.63 -14.83 -2.45
CA PHE A 132 4.42 -13.40 -2.26
C PHE A 132 3.08 -13.10 -1.62
N SER A 133 3.11 -12.26 -0.59
CA SER A 133 1.95 -11.51 -0.13
C SER A 133 1.89 -10.16 -0.85
N ILE A 134 0.70 -9.62 -1.11
CA ILE A 134 0.52 -8.44 -1.95
C ILE A 134 -0.49 -7.50 -1.31
N THR A 135 -0.09 -6.26 -1.05
CA THR A 135 -0.97 -5.20 -0.54
C THR A 135 -0.82 -3.90 -1.34
N ASN A 136 -1.70 -2.95 -1.07
CA ASN A 136 -1.68 -1.62 -1.64
C ASN A 136 -1.62 -0.54 -0.56
N VAL A 137 -0.98 0.58 -0.88
CA VAL A 137 -1.00 1.76 -0.01
C VAL A 137 -2.40 2.35 0.13
N VAL A 138 -3.19 2.34 -0.96
CA VAL A 138 -4.62 2.64 -0.91
C VAL A 138 -5.40 1.46 -1.44
N GLN A 139 -6.36 1.00 -0.65
CA GLN A 139 -7.09 -0.24 -0.91
C GLN A 139 -8.28 -0.05 -1.87
N CYS A 140 -8.47 1.15 -2.43
CA CYS A 140 -9.56 1.46 -3.34
C CYS A 140 -9.02 1.97 -4.68
N PHE A 141 -9.71 1.65 -5.77
CA PHE A 141 -9.40 2.19 -7.09
C PHE A 141 -9.57 3.71 -7.11
N PRO A 142 -8.53 4.50 -7.44
CA PRO A 142 -8.60 5.97 -7.41
C PRO A 142 -9.36 6.57 -8.62
N GLY A 143 -9.81 5.74 -9.56
CA GLY A 143 -10.49 6.14 -10.78
C GLY A 143 -9.55 6.38 -11.97
N LYS A 144 -10.11 6.52 -13.17
CA LYS A 144 -9.37 6.88 -14.39
C LYS A 144 -9.13 8.39 -14.49
N GLY A 145 -7.96 8.76 -14.98
CA GLY A 145 -7.59 10.12 -15.40
C GLY A 145 -8.07 10.41 -16.83
N ARG A 146 -7.86 11.65 -17.29
CA ARG A 146 -8.25 12.07 -18.66
C ARG A 146 -7.55 11.28 -19.76
N SER A 147 -6.31 10.85 -19.51
CA SER A 147 -5.51 10.06 -20.45
C SER A 147 -5.84 8.56 -20.45
N GLY A 148 -6.89 8.12 -19.74
CA GLY A 148 -7.22 6.70 -19.57
C GLY A 148 -6.30 5.92 -18.61
N ARG A 149 -5.25 6.56 -18.07
CA ARG A 149 -4.41 5.98 -17.01
C ARG A 149 -5.09 6.08 -15.65
N ASP A 150 -4.75 5.16 -14.75
CA ASP A 150 -5.24 5.22 -13.38
C ASP A 150 -4.72 6.48 -12.68
N LYS A 151 -5.59 7.11 -11.89
CA LYS A 151 -5.22 8.29 -11.11
C LYS A 151 -4.21 7.90 -10.04
N ARG A 152 -3.30 8.81 -9.75
CA ARG A 152 -2.51 8.73 -8.52
C ARG A 152 -3.46 8.83 -7.32
N PRO A 153 -3.31 7.99 -6.27
CA PRO A 153 -4.15 8.10 -5.08
C PRO A 153 -3.95 9.45 -4.38
N ARG A 154 -5.05 10.04 -3.89
CA ARG A 154 -5.03 11.32 -3.17
C ARG A 154 -4.26 11.20 -1.85
N LYS A 155 -3.60 12.28 -1.42
CA LYS A 155 -2.88 12.32 -0.12
C LYS A 155 -3.80 11.93 1.05
N ALA A 156 -4.98 12.55 1.15
CA ALA A 156 -5.95 12.23 2.20
C ALA A 156 -6.37 10.74 2.22
N ALA A 157 -6.49 10.09 1.05
CA ALA A 157 -6.79 8.67 0.99
C ALA A 157 -5.63 7.82 1.54
N ARG A 158 -4.39 8.19 1.21
CA ARG A 158 -3.18 7.53 1.74
C ARG A 158 -3.07 7.67 3.25
N GLU A 159 -3.37 8.85 3.79
CA GLU A 159 -3.38 9.11 5.23
C GLU A 159 -4.46 8.25 5.94
N CYS A 160 -5.66 8.13 5.37
CA CYS A 160 -6.70 7.24 5.90
C CYS A 160 -6.31 5.75 5.83
N CYS A 161 -5.69 5.31 4.73
CA CYS A 161 -5.27 3.92 4.55
C CYS A 161 -3.95 3.57 5.25
N ALA A 162 -3.21 4.55 5.78
CA ALA A 162 -1.90 4.31 6.41
C ALA A 162 -1.99 3.32 7.58
N VAL A 163 -3.07 3.36 8.36
CA VAL A 163 -3.28 2.42 9.48
C VAL A 163 -3.33 0.97 9.00
N TRP A 164 -3.90 0.71 7.83
CA TRP A 164 -3.99 -0.64 7.26
C TRP A 164 -2.64 -1.10 6.73
N LEU A 165 -1.95 -0.22 5.99
CA LEU A 165 -0.62 -0.51 5.49
C LEU A 165 0.37 -0.77 6.64
N GLU A 166 0.30 0.01 7.71
CA GLU A 166 1.11 -0.19 8.92
C GLU A 166 0.81 -1.55 9.56
N GLN A 167 -0.46 -1.94 9.67
CA GLN A 167 -0.84 -3.25 10.17
C GLN A 167 -0.28 -4.36 9.29
N ASP A 168 -0.43 -4.29 7.96
CA ASP A 168 0.10 -5.30 7.04
C ASP A 168 1.62 -5.46 7.19
N ILE A 169 2.35 -4.34 7.27
CA ILE A 169 3.81 -4.33 7.42
C ILE A 169 4.24 -4.87 8.79
N ARG A 170 3.58 -4.49 9.89
CA ARG A 170 3.99 -4.87 11.26
C ARG A 170 3.44 -6.22 11.71
N ARG A 171 2.46 -6.79 11.00
CA ARG A 171 1.77 -8.02 11.44
C ARG A 171 2.64 -9.27 11.29
N CYS A 172 3.45 -9.34 10.24
CA CYS A 172 4.35 -10.45 9.99
C CYS A 172 5.82 -10.03 10.04
N ASN A 173 6.69 -11.00 10.33
CA ASN A 173 8.12 -10.84 10.17
C ASN A 173 8.48 -11.16 8.72
N TRP A 174 8.23 -10.21 7.82
CA TRP A 174 8.51 -10.37 6.40
C TRP A 174 9.99 -10.62 6.17
N GLU A 175 10.32 -11.59 5.32
CA GLU A 175 11.71 -11.80 4.89
C GLU A 175 12.19 -10.57 4.12
N LYS A 176 11.35 -10.08 3.20
CA LYS A 176 11.62 -8.93 2.35
C LYS A 176 10.34 -8.16 2.06
N ILE A 177 10.42 -6.84 2.00
CA ILE A 177 9.32 -5.96 1.59
C ILE A 177 9.74 -5.18 0.35
N VAL A 178 9.10 -5.44 -0.79
CA VAL A 178 9.39 -4.77 -2.06
C VAL A 178 8.34 -3.69 -2.31
N VAL A 179 8.78 -2.44 -2.38
CA VAL A 179 7.91 -1.27 -2.46
C VAL A 179 8.00 -0.63 -3.84
N PHE A 180 6.90 -0.66 -4.58
CA PHE A 180 6.87 -0.22 -5.97
C PHE A 180 6.47 1.25 -6.16
N GLY A 181 7.44 2.06 -6.55
CA GLY A 181 7.26 3.43 -7.00
C GLY A 181 7.11 4.46 -5.89
N ARG A 182 7.20 5.73 -6.30
CA ARG A 182 7.34 6.87 -5.35
C ARG A 182 6.16 7.03 -4.40
N VAL A 183 4.94 6.69 -4.83
CA VAL A 183 3.76 6.79 -3.97
C VAL A 183 3.85 5.83 -2.80
N ALA A 184 4.19 4.57 -3.10
CA ALA A 184 4.30 3.53 -2.10
C ALA A 184 5.49 3.79 -1.18
N GLU A 185 6.64 4.18 -1.75
CA GLU A 185 7.82 4.59 -0.99
C GLU A 185 7.49 5.69 0.04
N CYS A 186 6.88 6.80 -0.39
CA CYS A 186 6.56 7.89 0.53
C CYS A 186 5.64 7.44 1.67
N SER A 187 4.70 6.54 1.40
CA SER A 187 3.75 6.05 2.41
C SER A 187 4.39 5.07 3.38
N VAL A 188 5.26 4.18 2.90
CA VAL A 188 6.03 3.26 3.76
C VAL A 188 7.00 4.06 4.64
N ARG A 189 7.76 5.01 4.07
CA ARG A 189 8.66 5.87 4.86
C ARG A 189 7.93 6.68 5.92
N ALA A 190 6.72 7.16 5.64
CA ALA A 190 5.91 7.89 6.61
C ALA A 190 5.49 7.05 7.82
N ILE A 191 5.41 5.71 7.70
CA ILE A 191 5.11 4.80 8.81
C ILE A 191 6.30 4.68 9.78
N PHE A 192 7.53 4.68 9.25
CA PHE A 192 8.74 4.52 10.06
C PHE A 192 9.33 5.85 10.56
N GLY A 193 9.01 6.98 9.92
CA GLY A 193 9.45 8.29 10.37
C GLY A 193 10.98 8.46 10.31
N GLU A 194 11.54 9.13 11.32
CA GLU A 194 12.97 9.45 11.41
C GLU A 194 13.85 8.24 11.83
N GLU A 195 13.24 7.18 12.37
CA GLU A 195 13.95 5.98 12.84
C GLU A 195 14.59 5.19 11.69
N GLY A 196 14.23 5.52 10.44
CA GLY A 196 14.71 4.84 9.25
C GLY A 196 13.85 3.62 8.90
N CYS A 197 13.92 3.20 7.64
CA CYS A 197 13.25 1.97 7.22
C CYS A 197 14.11 0.76 7.57
N PRO A 198 13.50 -0.37 7.98
CA PRO A 198 14.21 -1.63 8.13
C PRO A 198 15.00 -2.02 6.87
N ASP A 199 16.14 -2.70 7.06
CA ASP A 199 17.06 -3.07 5.97
C ASP A 199 16.44 -4.04 4.96
N ASN A 200 15.43 -4.81 5.38
CA ASN A 200 14.72 -5.73 4.49
C ASN A 200 13.65 -5.05 3.61
N ILE A 201 13.58 -3.71 3.59
CA ILE A 201 12.69 -2.95 2.71
C ILE A 201 13.46 -2.46 1.48
N VAL A 202 13.10 -3.01 0.32
CA VAL A 202 13.67 -2.65 -0.98
C VAL A 202 12.73 -1.70 -1.71
N PHE A 203 13.20 -0.50 -2.01
CA PHE A 203 12.46 0.49 -2.79
C PHE A 203 12.88 0.44 -4.25
N VAL A 204 11.92 0.19 -5.15
CA VAL A 204 12.17 0.13 -6.60
C VAL A 204 11.24 1.07 -7.36
N LYS A 205 11.61 1.42 -8.60
CA LYS A 205 10.71 2.13 -9.51
C LYS A 205 9.43 1.31 -9.72
N HIS A 206 8.33 1.98 -10.04
CA HIS A 206 7.10 1.27 -10.41
C HIS A 206 7.35 0.43 -11.69
N PRO A 207 6.78 -0.79 -11.83
CA PRO A 207 6.99 -1.62 -13.02
C PRO A 207 6.56 -0.91 -14.31
N SER A 208 5.52 -0.08 -14.30
CA SER A 208 5.16 0.73 -15.49
C SER A 208 5.97 2.04 -15.65
N GLY A 209 6.95 2.31 -14.78
CA GLY A 209 7.67 3.57 -14.66
C GLY A 209 9.16 3.50 -15.00
N GLY A 210 9.57 2.57 -15.86
CA GLY A 210 10.96 2.45 -16.33
C GLY A 210 11.90 1.70 -15.37
N LEU A 211 11.36 0.79 -14.55
CA LEU A 211 12.15 -0.25 -13.87
C LEU A 211 12.71 -1.22 -14.93
N THR A 212 13.98 -1.61 -14.89
CA THR A 212 14.51 -2.64 -15.81
C THR A 212 14.01 -4.03 -15.42
N ASN A 213 14.27 -5.04 -16.24
CA ASN A 213 13.98 -6.42 -15.82
C ASN A 213 15.00 -6.90 -14.80
N GLU A 214 16.28 -6.53 -14.92
CA GLU A 214 17.29 -6.94 -13.93
C GLU A 214 16.96 -6.40 -12.54
N ASP A 215 16.60 -5.10 -12.42
CA ASP A 215 16.25 -4.49 -11.14
C ASP A 215 15.01 -5.14 -10.51
N LEU A 216 14.03 -5.53 -11.34
CA LEU A 216 12.82 -6.19 -10.87
C LEU A 216 13.12 -7.62 -10.43
N ASP A 217 13.93 -8.34 -11.20
CA ASP A 217 14.34 -9.71 -10.88
C ASP A 217 15.17 -9.74 -9.60
N ALA A 218 16.13 -8.84 -9.44
CA ALA A 218 16.92 -8.70 -8.20
C ALA A 218 16.03 -8.39 -6.99
N ALA A 219 14.99 -7.56 -7.15
CA ALA A 219 14.08 -7.24 -6.06
C ALA A 219 13.18 -8.42 -5.65
N LEU A 220 12.81 -9.29 -6.59
CA LEU A 220 11.92 -10.43 -6.34
C LEU A 220 12.65 -11.76 -6.06
N GLY A 221 13.92 -11.86 -6.44
CA GLY A 221 14.78 -13.00 -6.18
C GLY A 221 15.29 -13.05 -4.73
N ASP A 222 15.97 -14.14 -4.41
CA ASP A 222 16.66 -14.28 -3.14
C ASP A 222 17.96 -13.45 -3.17
N ASP A 223 18.37 -12.90 -2.03
CA ASP A 223 19.59 -12.08 -1.93
C ASP A 223 20.89 -12.92 -2.06
N GLY A 224 20.79 -14.19 -2.51
CA GLY A 224 21.66 -15.26 -2.03
C GLY A 224 22.26 -16.27 -3.01
N ASP A 225 22.03 -16.20 -4.34
CA ASP A 225 22.68 -17.14 -5.28
C ASP A 225 23.77 -16.49 -6.14
N GLY A 226 24.39 -15.42 -5.62
CA GLY A 226 25.60 -14.82 -6.17
C GLY A 226 26.88 -15.47 -5.63
N ASN A 227 27.04 -16.78 -5.85
CA ASN A 227 28.32 -17.53 -5.85
C ASN A 227 27.99 -19.00 -6.16
N GLU A 228 28.31 -19.44 -7.37
CA GLU A 228 29.38 -20.42 -7.66
C GLU A 228 29.04 -21.87 -7.28
#